data_AF-A0A9Q4GYQ7-F1
#
_entry.id   AF-A0A9Q4GYQ7-F1
#
_cell.length_a   1.000
_cell.length_b   1.000
_cell.length_c   1.000
_cell.angle_alpha   90.00
_cell.angle_beta   90.00
_cell.angle_gamma   90.00
#
_symmetry.space_group_name_H-M   'P 1'
#
loop_
_entity.id
_entity.type
_entity.pdbx_description
1 polymer ?
#
loop_
_entity_poly.entity_id
_entity_poly.type
_entity_poly.pdbx_seq_one_letter_code
_entity_poly.pdbx_strand_id
1 'polypeptide(L)'
;MFAFNAMRGERYCCPDCRGTVIFRRGTKVKPHFAHKVKSVCLNNSSESMAHYNAKYVLAQQLVQKGYYVEVEQPVAQIQQRPDLIVDHTYAIEIQFSSIPLEVLQARTTGLEDQGYEVIWIVLEPKTYQRRMKLQQLQSACLNPVTRRLIAWSDQHQSLVGISEIQYIGGQWFVGNKRPMTVDELFCKSEEAATTNLYKLSDRRVERYIQMCRRQNNVHEPTLNAMYHLQWSQRQVNSMPGFILPHQLYIRTHPVAWQLQYCYMQKLEVAPSQYTHGLFQFRHFIHAIPNCQEIEEQLIDGYRSVIQNVIMEE
;
A
#
# COMPACT_ATOMS: atom_id res chain seq x y z
N MET A 1 -10.70 -31.69 -4.56
CA MET A 1 -9.69 -32.53 -3.87
C MET A 1 -8.38 -31.76 -3.83
N PHE A 2 -7.76 -31.59 -2.66
CA PHE A 2 -6.51 -30.82 -2.53
C PHE A 2 -5.30 -31.60 -3.02
N ALA A 3 -4.30 -30.91 -3.59
CA ALA A 3 -3.08 -31.53 -4.10
C ALA A 3 -2.29 -32.29 -3.02
N PHE A 4 -2.43 -31.93 -1.75
CA PHE A 4 -1.79 -32.65 -0.64
C PHE A 4 -2.38 -34.06 -0.42
N ASN A 5 -3.67 -34.24 -0.72
CA ASN A 5 -4.39 -35.51 -0.59
C ASN A 5 -4.47 -36.28 -1.92
N ALA A 6 -3.83 -35.76 -2.97
CA ALA A 6 -3.83 -36.38 -4.28
C ALA A 6 -2.77 -37.49 -4.39
N MET A 7 -3.14 -38.56 -5.09
CA MET A 7 -2.32 -39.73 -5.35
C MET A 7 -1.77 -39.70 -6.78
N ARG A 8 -0.53 -40.15 -6.96
CA ARG A 8 0.04 -40.33 -8.30
C ARG A 8 -0.72 -41.45 -9.02
N GLY A 9 -1.10 -41.21 -10.28
CA GLY A 9 -1.79 -42.18 -11.13
C GLY A 9 -3.30 -42.00 -11.22
N GLU A 10 -3.89 -41.17 -10.37
CA GLU A 10 -5.30 -40.79 -10.49
C GLU A 10 -5.53 -39.71 -11.54
N ARG A 11 -6.75 -39.67 -12.07
CA ARG A 11 -7.20 -38.65 -13.02
C ARG A 11 -7.85 -37.50 -12.25
N TYR A 12 -7.35 -36.30 -12.49
CA TYR A 12 -7.86 -35.08 -11.89
C TYR A 12 -8.35 -34.12 -12.97
N CYS A 13 -9.39 -33.37 -12.63
CA CYS A 13 -9.95 -32.33 -13.49
C CYS A 13 -9.89 -30.99 -12.77
N CYS A 14 -9.61 -29.92 -13.52
CA CYS A 14 -9.76 -28.56 -13.05
C CYS A 14 -11.25 -28.31 -12.73
N PRO A 15 -11.60 -27.77 -11.55
CA PRO A 15 -13.00 -27.49 -11.23
C PRO A 15 -13.60 -26.40 -12.13
N ASP A 16 -12.77 -25.45 -12.59
CA ASP A 16 -13.23 -24.31 -13.38
C ASP A 16 -13.46 -24.64 -14.85
N CYS A 17 -12.47 -25.23 -15.54
CA CYS A 17 -12.59 -25.52 -16.98
C CYS A 17 -12.93 -26.98 -17.29
N ARG A 18 -13.04 -27.85 -16.27
CA ARG A 18 -13.20 -29.31 -16.40
C ARG A 18 -12.08 -30.00 -17.21
N GLY A 19 -11.03 -29.26 -17.56
CA GLY A 19 -9.88 -29.77 -18.30
C GLY A 19 -9.02 -30.71 -17.46
N THR A 20 -8.36 -31.66 -18.12
CA THR A 20 -7.47 -32.63 -17.44
C THR A 20 -6.26 -31.93 -16.83
N VAL A 21 -6.02 -32.17 -15.55
CA VAL A 21 -4.83 -31.70 -14.83
C VAL A 21 -3.94 -32.89 -14.42
N ILE A 22 -2.64 -32.65 -14.41
CA ILE A 22 -1.59 -33.57 -14.03
C ILE A 22 -1.18 -33.24 -12.60
N PHE A 23 -1.30 -34.23 -11.71
CA PHE A 23 -0.73 -34.13 -10.38
C PHE A 23 0.78 -34.28 -10.41
N ARG A 24 1.50 -33.29 -9.85
CA ARG A 24 2.96 -33.28 -9.72
C ARG A 24 3.33 -33.20 -8.25
N ARG A 25 4.09 -34.18 -7.78
CA ARG A 25 4.67 -34.24 -6.43
C ARG A 25 6.04 -34.89 -6.54
N GLY A 26 7.08 -34.32 -5.95
CA GLY A 26 8.44 -34.85 -5.97
C GLY A 26 9.25 -34.43 -4.75
N THR A 27 10.45 -34.96 -4.59
CA THR A 27 11.34 -34.65 -3.44
C THR A 27 11.72 -33.18 -3.35
N LYS A 28 11.80 -32.47 -4.49
CA LYS A 28 12.03 -31.01 -4.58
C LYS A 28 10.81 -30.22 -5.08
N VAL A 29 9.69 -30.89 -5.33
CA VAL A 29 8.52 -30.30 -6.01
C VAL A 29 7.29 -30.51 -5.14
N LYS A 30 6.77 -29.41 -4.57
CA LYS A 30 5.55 -29.45 -3.76
C LYS A 30 4.37 -30.04 -4.56
N PRO A 31 3.45 -30.78 -3.91
CA PRO A 31 2.25 -31.31 -4.55
C PRO A 31 1.43 -30.18 -5.22
N HIS A 32 1.20 -30.25 -6.53
CA HIS A 32 0.37 -29.30 -7.26
C HIS A 32 -0.26 -29.94 -8.50
N PHE A 33 -1.29 -29.28 -9.04
CA PHE A 33 -1.92 -29.66 -10.30
C PHE A 33 -1.48 -28.72 -11.43
N ALA A 34 -1.22 -29.27 -12.61
CA ALA A 34 -0.88 -28.51 -13.81
C ALA A 34 -1.71 -28.98 -15.01
N HIS A 35 -2.29 -28.08 -15.81
CA HIS A 35 -3.07 -28.46 -16.99
C HIS A 35 -2.23 -29.28 -17.99
N LYS A 36 -2.80 -30.39 -18.51
CA LYS A 36 -2.13 -31.29 -19.47
C LYS A 36 -1.91 -30.64 -20.84
N VAL A 37 -2.82 -29.77 -21.23
CA VAL A 37 -2.75 -28.94 -22.45
C VAL A 37 -2.80 -27.49 -21.99
N LYS A 38 -2.14 -26.55 -22.69
CA LYS A 38 -2.40 -25.11 -22.50
C LYS A 38 -3.86 -24.84 -22.93
N SER A 39 -4.82 -25.15 -22.08
CA SER A 39 -6.22 -24.84 -22.29
C SER A 39 -6.42 -23.34 -22.08
N VAL A 40 -7.33 -22.74 -22.83
CA VAL A 40 -7.82 -21.37 -22.58
C VAL A 40 -8.78 -21.45 -21.38
N CYS A 41 -8.24 -21.79 -20.21
CA CYS A 41 -8.94 -21.55 -18.96
C CYS A 41 -8.84 -20.04 -18.70
N LEU A 42 -9.96 -19.35 -18.45
CA LEU A 42 -9.94 -17.91 -18.15
C LEU A 42 -9.06 -17.59 -16.93
N ASN A 43 -8.82 -18.57 -16.04
CA ASN A 43 -7.85 -18.52 -14.94
C ASN A 43 -6.38 -18.79 -15.37
N ASN A 44 -6.04 -18.68 -16.66
CA ASN A 44 -4.65 -18.79 -17.15
C ASN A 44 -3.75 -17.62 -16.77
N SER A 45 -4.22 -16.63 -16.01
CA SER A 45 -3.31 -15.87 -15.14
C SER A 45 -2.86 -16.82 -14.04
N SER A 46 -1.90 -17.69 -14.35
CA SER A 46 -1.42 -18.75 -13.47
C SER A 46 -1.20 -18.19 -12.07
N GLU A 47 -2.13 -18.49 -11.16
CA GLU A 47 -2.00 -18.18 -9.75
C GLU A 47 -0.61 -18.67 -9.32
N SER A 48 0.22 -17.75 -8.83
CA SER A 48 1.56 -18.14 -8.42
C SER A 48 1.46 -19.18 -7.31
N MET A 49 2.41 -20.12 -7.25
CA MET A 49 2.48 -21.11 -6.17
C MET A 49 2.45 -20.44 -4.78
N ALA A 50 3.06 -19.25 -4.67
CA ALA A 50 3.04 -18.45 -3.44
C ALA A 50 1.61 -18.04 -3.05
N HIS A 51 0.84 -17.51 -4.01
CA HIS A 51 -0.55 -17.09 -3.80
C HIS A 51 -1.45 -18.27 -3.44
N TYR A 52 -1.34 -19.37 -4.19
CA TYR A 52 -2.05 -20.62 -3.89
C TYR A 52 -1.75 -21.09 -2.46
N ASN A 53 -0.47 -21.13 -2.07
CA ASN A 53 -0.11 -21.56 -0.71
C ASN A 53 -0.66 -20.62 0.35
N ALA A 54 -0.56 -19.30 0.17
CA ALA A 54 -1.08 -18.32 1.12
C ALA A 54 -2.58 -18.53 1.37
N LYS A 55 -3.37 -18.62 0.30
CA LYS A 55 -4.82 -18.84 0.38
C LYS A 55 -5.20 -20.06 1.20
N TYR A 56 -4.61 -21.22 0.87
CA TYR A 56 -4.97 -22.46 1.55
C TYR A 56 -4.40 -22.59 2.97
N VAL A 57 -3.22 -22.03 3.24
CA VAL A 57 -2.68 -21.99 4.60
C VAL A 57 -3.56 -21.09 5.49
N LEU A 58 -3.97 -19.92 4.99
CA LEU A 58 -4.86 -19.02 5.70
C LEU A 58 -6.22 -19.67 5.96
N ALA A 59 -6.84 -20.27 4.94
CA ALA A 59 -8.11 -20.99 5.08
C ALA A 59 -8.02 -22.08 6.16
N GLN A 60 -6.94 -22.87 6.15
CA GLN A 60 -6.74 -23.92 7.15
C GLN A 60 -6.57 -23.34 8.56
N GLN A 61 -5.78 -22.28 8.73
CA GLN A 61 -5.58 -21.62 10.02
C GLN A 61 -6.88 -21.04 10.58
N LEU A 62 -7.71 -20.46 9.72
CA LEU A 62 -9.02 -19.91 10.08
C LEU A 62 -9.98 -21.03 10.53
N VAL A 63 -10.10 -22.11 9.75
CA VAL A 63 -10.92 -23.26 10.15
C VAL A 63 -10.45 -23.88 11.46
N GLN A 64 -9.13 -23.99 11.68
CA GLN A 64 -8.57 -24.49 12.95
C GLN A 64 -8.90 -23.60 14.15
N LYS A 65 -9.14 -22.31 13.91
CA LYS A 65 -9.57 -21.34 14.93
C LYS A 65 -11.08 -21.30 15.13
N GLY A 66 -11.84 -22.09 14.36
CA GLY A 66 -13.29 -22.21 14.49
C GLY A 66 -14.09 -21.30 13.57
N TYR A 67 -13.44 -20.56 12.67
CA TYR A 67 -14.12 -19.74 11.67
C TYR A 67 -14.75 -20.60 10.57
N TYR A 68 -15.91 -20.17 10.07
CA TYR A 68 -16.49 -20.70 8.84
C TYR A 68 -15.79 -20.04 7.64
N VAL A 69 -15.26 -20.85 6.72
CA VAL A 69 -14.47 -20.37 5.59
C VAL A 69 -14.96 -20.99 4.29
N GLU A 70 -15.29 -20.14 3.32
CA GLU A 70 -15.54 -20.54 1.94
C GLU A 70 -14.40 -20.03 1.07
N VAL A 71 -13.76 -20.92 0.31
CA VAL A 71 -12.65 -20.57 -0.58
C VAL A 71 -13.20 -20.32 -1.98
N GLU A 72 -12.87 -19.17 -2.58
CA GLU A 72 -13.24 -18.84 -3.96
C GLU A 72 -14.74 -18.91 -4.26
N GLN A 73 -15.58 -18.65 -3.26
CA GLN A 73 -17.03 -18.63 -3.41
C GLN A 73 -17.46 -17.39 -4.21
N PRO A 74 -18.17 -17.54 -5.34
CA PRO A 74 -18.61 -16.40 -6.13
C PRO A 74 -19.67 -15.57 -5.40
N VAL A 75 -19.53 -14.25 -5.42
CA VAL A 75 -20.55 -13.30 -4.99
C VAL A 75 -21.37 -12.90 -6.22
N ALA A 76 -22.48 -13.62 -6.43
CA ALA A 76 -23.22 -13.63 -7.69
C ALA A 76 -23.69 -12.24 -8.17
N GLN A 77 -24.06 -11.37 -7.23
CA GLN A 77 -24.58 -10.02 -7.49
C GLN A 77 -23.56 -9.12 -8.18
N ILE A 78 -22.27 -9.30 -7.88
CA ILE A 78 -21.18 -8.44 -8.35
C ILE A 78 -20.23 -9.18 -9.31
N GLN A 79 -20.46 -10.47 -9.56
CA GLN A 79 -19.60 -11.35 -10.37
C GLN A 79 -18.13 -11.35 -9.91
N GLN A 80 -17.90 -11.08 -8.63
CA GLN A 80 -16.57 -11.14 -8.01
C GLN A 80 -16.39 -12.46 -7.27
N ARG A 81 -15.14 -12.85 -7.08
CA ARG A 81 -14.75 -14.08 -6.39
C ARG A 81 -13.58 -13.74 -5.46
N PRO A 82 -13.86 -13.31 -4.22
CA PRO A 82 -12.81 -13.10 -3.23
C PRO A 82 -12.08 -14.43 -2.95
N ASP A 83 -10.83 -14.35 -2.53
CA ASP A 83 -10.05 -15.56 -2.24
C ASP A 83 -10.65 -16.37 -1.10
N LEU A 84 -11.10 -15.69 -0.03
CA LEU A 84 -11.79 -16.31 1.11
C LEU A 84 -12.98 -15.45 1.54
N ILE A 85 -14.10 -16.10 1.86
CA ILE A 85 -15.19 -15.53 2.65
C ILE A 85 -15.12 -16.15 4.04
N VAL A 86 -15.17 -15.33 5.08
CA VAL A 86 -15.08 -15.76 6.49
C VAL A 86 -16.31 -15.29 7.25
N ASP A 87 -17.02 -16.24 7.88
CA ASP A 87 -18.26 -16.04 8.65
C ASP A 87 -19.32 -15.19 7.91
N HIS A 88 -19.30 -15.21 6.58
CA HIS A 88 -20.09 -14.34 5.70
C HIS A 88 -20.03 -12.84 6.03
N THR A 89 -19.02 -12.44 6.80
CA THR A 89 -18.82 -11.06 7.28
C THR A 89 -17.60 -10.44 6.63
N TYR A 90 -16.53 -11.22 6.48
CA TYR A 90 -15.27 -10.74 5.92
C TYR A 90 -15.02 -11.34 4.53
N ALA A 91 -14.51 -10.51 3.64
CA ALA A 91 -13.95 -10.96 2.37
C ALA A 91 -12.44 -10.71 2.38
N ILE A 92 -11.63 -11.77 2.28
CA ILE A 92 -10.18 -11.66 2.22
C ILE A 92 -9.74 -11.75 0.76
N GLU A 93 -8.98 -10.76 0.33
CA GLU A 93 -8.36 -10.68 -0.99
C GLU A 93 -6.84 -10.78 -0.87
N ILE A 94 -6.24 -11.74 -1.56
CA ILE A 94 -4.80 -11.96 -1.59
C ILE A 94 -4.28 -11.45 -2.93
N GLN A 95 -3.24 -10.60 -2.92
CA GLN A 95 -2.74 -10.04 -4.17
C GLN A 95 -1.24 -9.79 -4.12
N PHE A 96 -0.49 -10.55 -4.92
CA PHE A 96 0.98 -10.50 -4.92
C PHE A 96 1.57 -9.83 -6.16
N SER A 97 0.79 -9.68 -7.23
CA SER A 97 1.18 -8.93 -8.43
C SER A 97 0.50 -7.58 -8.47
N SER A 98 1.16 -6.60 -9.10
CA SER A 98 0.58 -5.27 -9.29
C SER A 98 -0.70 -5.36 -10.13
N ILE A 99 -1.73 -4.63 -9.70
CA ILE A 99 -2.97 -4.41 -10.45
C ILE A 99 -3.24 -2.90 -10.55
N PRO A 100 -4.00 -2.45 -11.56
CA PRO A 100 -4.45 -1.06 -11.62
C PRO A 100 -5.23 -0.66 -10.36
N LEU A 101 -5.07 0.58 -9.92
CA LEU A 101 -5.75 1.09 -8.72
C LEU A 101 -7.28 1.07 -8.86
N GLU A 102 -7.78 1.38 -10.05
CA GLU A 102 -9.20 1.30 -10.39
C GLU A 102 -9.77 -0.12 -10.23
N VAL A 103 -9.00 -1.15 -10.57
CA VAL A 103 -9.41 -2.56 -10.39
C VAL A 103 -9.41 -2.92 -8.90
N LEU A 104 -8.39 -2.49 -8.16
CA LEU A 104 -8.32 -2.68 -6.70
C LEU A 104 -9.52 -2.03 -5.99
N GLN A 105 -9.87 -0.80 -6.39
CA GLN A 105 -11.02 -0.06 -5.86
C GLN A 105 -12.34 -0.73 -6.24
N ALA A 106 -12.53 -1.13 -7.49
CA ALA A 106 -13.74 -1.82 -7.94
C ALA A 106 -13.97 -3.16 -7.22
N ARG A 107 -12.90 -3.92 -6.95
CA ARG A 107 -12.97 -5.15 -6.14
C ARG A 107 -13.37 -4.86 -4.70
N THR A 108 -12.75 -3.84 -4.09
CA THR A 108 -13.04 -3.48 -2.70
C THR A 108 -14.49 -2.99 -2.55
N THR A 109 -14.87 -1.96 -3.32
CA THR A 109 -16.21 -1.36 -3.27
C THR A 109 -17.31 -2.35 -3.63
N GLY A 110 -17.09 -3.22 -4.62
CA GLY A 110 -18.06 -4.25 -4.98
C GLY A 110 -18.40 -5.18 -3.81
N LEU A 111 -17.38 -5.61 -3.05
CA LEU A 111 -17.58 -6.45 -1.86
C LEU A 111 -18.19 -5.67 -0.69
N GLU A 112 -17.74 -4.44 -0.45
CA GLU A 112 -18.28 -3.56 0.60
C GLU A 112 -19.77 -3.26 0.38
N ASP A 113 -20.18 -3.03 -0.87
CA ASP A 113 -21.58 -2.80 -1.26
C ASP A 113 -22.47 -4.04 -1.03
N GLN A 114 -21.87 -5.24 -0.92
CA GLN A 114 -22.57 -6.46 -0.51
C GLN A 114 -22.54 -6.70 0.99
N GLY A 115 -21.97 -5.78 1.77
CA GLY A 115 -21.91 -5.82 3.23
C GLY A 115 -20.68 -6.54 3.81
N TYR A 116 -19.68 -6.86 3.00
CA TYR A 116 -18.45 -7.48 3.49
C TYR A 116 -17.46 -6.44 4.05
N GLU A 117 -16.81 -6.77 5.17
CA GLU A 117 -15.58 -6.09 5.59
C GLU A 117 -14.39 -6.68 4.80
N VAL A 118 -13.77 -5.86 3.93
CA VAL A 118 -12.73 -6.33 2.99
C VAL A 118 -11.33 -6.22 3.60
N ILE A 119 -10.58 -7.32 3.57
CA ILE A 119 -9.21 -7.42 4.09
C ILE A 119 -8.26 -7.77 2.95
N TRP A 120 -7.33 -6.87 2.64
CA TRP A 120 -6.30 -7.12 1.63
C TRP A 120 -5.00 -7.64 2.24
N ILE A 121 -4.48 -8.72 1.68
CA ILE A 121 -3.18 -9.31 2.04
C ILE A 121 -2.25 -9.19 0.84
N VAL A 122 -1.22 -8.36 0.98
CA VAL A 122 -0.21 -8.15 -0.07
C VAL A 122 1.06 -8.94 0.21
N LEU A 123 1.95 -9.07 -0.78
CA LEU A 123 3.26 -9.66 -0.53
C LEU A 123 4.08 -8.77 0.42
N GLU A 124 4.84 -9.39 1.31
CA GLU A 124 5.74 -8.70 2.23
C GLU A 124 6.67 -7.71 1.49
N PRO A 125 6.75 -6.43 1.91
CA PRO A 125 7.64 -5.46 1.29
C PRO A 125 9.11 -5.76 1.55
N LYS A 126 9.96 -5.45 0.57
CA LYS A 126 11.41 -5.60 0.72
C LYS A 126 11.93 -4.63 1.78
N THR A 127 12.61 -5.19 2.77
CA THR A 127 13.15 -4.44 3.92
C THR A 127 14.66 -4.33 3.81
N TYR A 128 15.18 -3.15 4.14
CA TYR A 128 16.59 -2.79 4.18
C TYR A 128 16.86 -2.13 5.54
N GLN A 129 17.44 -2.90 6.47
CA GLN A 129 17.58 -2.50 7.87
C GLN A 129 16.19 -2.18 8.48
N ARG A 130 15.94 -0.93 8.90
CA ARG A 130 14.65 -0.47 9.45
C ARG A 130 13.72 0.20 8.42
N ARG A 131 14.10 0.20 7.13
CA ARG A 131 13.36 0.87 6.06
C ARG A 131 12.78 -0.14 5.11
N MET A 132 11.58 0.11 4.59
CA MET A 132 10.93 -0.72 3.60
C MET A 132 10.57 0.09 2.37
N LYS A 133 10.57 -0.57 1.21
CA LYS A 133 9.99 0.01 -0.01
C LYS A 133 8.60 -0.52 -0.21
N LEU A 134 7.60 0.37 -0.25
CA LEU A 134 6.23 0.00 -0.63
C LEU A 134 6.02 0.27 -2.11
N GLN A 135 5.60 -0.76 -2.83
CA GLN A 135 5.11 -0.66 -4.21
C GLN A 135 3.71 -0.05 -4.24
N GLN A 136 3.19 0.25 -5.44
CA GLN A 136 1.87 0.89 -5.61
C GLN A 136 0.76 0.13 -4.89
N LEU A 137 0.67 -1.20 -5.10
CA LEU A 137 -0.32 -2.05 -4.45
C LEU A 137 -0.20 -2.02 -2.92
N GLN A 138 1.01 -2.25 -2.39
CA GLN A 138 1.26 -2.23 -0.94
C GLN A 138 0.94 -0.88 -0.31
N SER A 139 1.25 0.21 -1.02
CA SER A 139 0.94 1.56 -0.59
C SER A 139 -0.56 1.86 -0.63
N ALA A 140 -1.32 1.21 -1.51
CA ALA A 140 -2.77 1.39 -1.62
C ALA A 140 -3.54 0.55 -0.58
N CYS A 141 -3.04 -0.64 -0.25
CA CYS A 141 -3.57 -1.51 0.81
C CYS A 141 -3.15 -1.10 2.23
N LEU A 142 -2.30 -0.08 2.38
CA LEU A 142 -1.98 0.50 3.67
C LEU A 142 -3.23 1.21 4.23
N ASN A 143 -3.66 0.86 5.43
CA ASN A 143 -4.65 1.66 6.15
C ASN A 143 -3.95 2.91 6.70
N PRO A 144 -4.30 4.12 6.21
CA PRO A 144 -3.55 5.31 6.58
C PRO A 144 -3.92 5.86 7.96
N VAL A 145 -5.12 5.54 8.47
CA VAL A 145 -5.62 5.96 9.80
C VAL A 145 -4.96 5.13 10.89
N THR A 146 -5.01 3.80 10.77
CA THR A 146 -4.37 2.89 11.75
C THR A 146 -2.88 2.72 11.49
N ARG A 147 -2.39 3.17 10.32
CA ARG A 147 -1.00 3.03 9.85
C ARG A 147 -0.52 1.58 9.83
N ARG A 148 -1.42 0.68 9.41
CA ARG A 148 -1.18 -0.76 9.36
C ARG A 148 -1.25 -1.30 7.95
N LEU A 149 -0.38 -2.26 7.66
CA LEU A 149 -0.41 -3.08 6.45
C LEU A 149 -0.37 -4.54 6.85
N ILE A 150 -1.27 -5.33 6.28
CA ILE A 150 -1.27 -6.79 6.42
C ILE A 150 -0.56 -7.38 5.21
N ALA A 151 0.40 -8.24 5.47
CA ALA A 151 1.20 -8.85 4.41
C ALA A 151 1.42 -10.34 4.62
N TRP A 152 1.81 -11.02 3.55
CA TRP A 152 2.21 -12.42 3.56
C TRP A 152 3.71 -12.59 3.32
N SER A 153 4.39 -13.32 4.20
CA SER A 153 5.79 -13.69 4.02
C SER A 153 5.90 -15.02 3.27
N ASP A 154 6.31 -14.99 2.00
CA ASP A 154 6.53 -16.23 1.24
C ASP A 154 7.71 -17.05 1.79
N GLN A 155 8.69 -16.42 2.44
CA GLN A 155 9.78 -17.15 3.10
C GLN A 155 9.28 -17.98 4.29
N HIS A 156 8.42 -17.40 5.12
CA HIS A 156 7.95 -18.03 6.36
C HIS A 156 6.58 -18.71 6.24
N GLN A 157 5.90 -18.54 5.09
CA GLN A 157 4.54 -19.00 4.83
C GLN A 157 3.59 -18.59 5.96
N SER A 158 3.64 -17.31 6.34
CA SER A 158 2.88 -16.77 7.46
C SER A 158 2.47 -15.31 7.25
N LEU A 159 1.45 -14.89 8.02
CA LEU A 159 1.03 -13.50 8.11
C LEU A 159 2.06 -12.64 8.82
N VAL A 160 2.17 -11.42 8.34
CA VAL A 160 3.00 -10.36 8.87
C VAL A 160 2.14 -9.12 9.04
N GLY A 161 2.07 -8.62 10.27
CA GLY A 161 1.54 -7.30 10.57
C GLY A 161 2.65 -6.27 10.52
N ILE A 162 2.43 -5.17 9.82
CA ILE A 162 3.31 -4.01 9.84
C ILE A 162 2.52 -2.85 10.43
N SER A 163 2.97 -2.30 11.55
CA SER A 163 2.31 -1.19 12.26
C SER A 163 3.18 0.05 12.31
N GLU A 164 2.60 1.17 12.78
CA GLU A 164 3.28 2.46 12.93
C GLU A 164 3.97 2.91 11.63
N ILE A 165 3.32 2.63 10.49
CA ILE A 165 3.89 2.94 9.20
C ILE A 165 3.99 4.45 9.01
N GLN A 166 5.20 4.90 8.66
CA GLN A 166 5.50 6.29 8.41
C GLN A 166 6.26 6.44 7.09
N TYR A 167 5.82 7.38 6.27
CA TYR A 167 6.51 7.76 5.05
C TYR A 167 7.77 8.56 5.36
N ILE A 168 8.87 8.25 4.67
CA ILE A 168 10.18 8.93 4.85
C ILE A 168 10.81 9.40 3.54
N GLY A 169 10.03 9.48 2.45
CA GLY A 169 10.47 10.02 1.16
C GLY A 169 10.54 9.01 0.01
N GLY A 170 10.06 9.40 -1.17
CA GLY A 170 10.07 8.58 -2.38
C GLY A 170 9.15 7.36 -2.28
N GLN A 171 9.73 6.17 -2.26
CA GLN A 171 9.02 4.90 -2.02
C GLN A 171 9.32 4.32 -0.63
N TRP A 172 10.02 5.07 0.23
CA TRP A 172 10.55 4.57 1.48
C TRP A 172 9.62 4.86 2.64
N PHE A 173 9.45 3.83 3.47
CA PHE A 173 8.67 3.85 4.69
C PHE A 173 9.48 3.22 5.82
N VAL A 174 9.08 3.50 7.05
CA VAL A 174 9.52 2.81 8.27
C VAL A 174 8.29 2.30 9.00
N GLY A 175 8.45 1.29 9.84
CA GLY A 175 7.36 0.68 10.61
C GLY A 175 7.82 -0.59 11.32
N ASN A 176 6.99 -1.07 12.24
CA ASN A 176 7.27 -2.23 13.07
C ASN A 176 6.68 -3.47 12.44
N LYS A 177 7.55 -4.34 11.93
CA LYS A 177 7.18 -5.63 11.33
C LYS A 177 7.17 -6.71 12.41
N ARG A 178 6.09 -7.47 12.52
CA ARG A 178 6.01 -8.67 13.37
C ARG A 178 5.18 -9.80 12.72
N PRO A 179 5.42 -11.07 13.11
CA PRO A 179 4.46 -12.13 12.84
C PRO A 179 3.07 -11.77 13.39
N MET A 180 2.05 -12.20 12.67
CA MET A 180 0.65 -11.96 12.98
C MET A 180 -0.13 -13.27 12.90
N THR A 181 -1.16 -13.42 13.71
CA THR A 181 -2.07 -14.57 13.61
C THR A 181 -3.32 -14.21 12.82
N VAL A 182 -3.89 -15.21 12.15
CA VAL A 182 -5.31 -15.57 12.29
C VAL A 182 -6.29 -14.50 12.76
N ASP A 183 -6.50 -14.57 14.07
CA ASP A 183 -7.52 -13.84 14.82
C ASP A 183 -7.31 -12.33 14.76
N GLU A 184 -6.06 -11.89 14.59
CA GLU A 184 -5.70 -10.46 14.54
C GLU A 184 -6.18 -9.77 13.26
N LEU A 185 -6.55 -10.51 12.21
CA LEU A 185 -7.11 -9.95 10.98
C LEU A 185 -8.41 -9.18 11.24
N PHE A 186 -9.18 -9.60 12.25
CA PHE A 186 -10.51 -9.09 12.55
C PHE A 186 -10.52 -8.10 13.72
N CYS A 187 -9.36 -7.84 14.33
CA CYS A 187 -9.26 -6.89 15.43
C CYS A 187 -9.38 -5.45 14.91
N LYS A 188 -10.46 -4.77 15.31
CA LYS A 188 -10.58 -3.31 15.13
C LYS A 188 -9.40 -2.65 15.84
N SER A 189 -8.66 -1.84 15.10
CA SER A 189 -7.51 -1.09 15.60
C SER A 189 -7.87 0.37 15.68
N GLU A 190 -7.44 1.03 16.75
CA GLU A 190 -7.60 2.47 16.91
C GLU A 190 -6.68 3.25 15.96
N GLU A 191 -7.01 4.51 15.76
CA GLU A 191 -6.18 5.45 15.01
C GLU A 191 -4.79 5.58 15.66
N ALA A 192 -3.75 5.54 14.84
CA ALA A 192 -2.39 5.59 15.34
C ALA A 192 -1.96 7.04 15.59
N ALA A 193 -1.77 7.41 16.86
CA ALA A 193 -1.13 8.66 17.23
C ALA A 193 0.28 8.74 16.64
N THR A 194 0.60 9.82 15.93
CA THR A 194 1.94 9.97 15.33
C THR A 194 2.48 11.39 15.44
N THR A 195 3.75 11.49 15.82
CA THR A 195 4.45 12.76 16.08
C THR A 195 5.81 12.85 15.38
N ASN A 196 6.21 11.82 14.63
CA ASN A 196 7.56 11.76 14.06
C ASN A 196 7.73 12.75 12.91
N LEU A 197 8.59 13.74 13.13
CA LEU A 197 9.10 14.67 12.13
C LEU A 197 10.45 14.17 11.59
N TYR A 198 10.62 14.11 10.27
CA TYR A 198 11.92 13.85 9.65
C TYR A 198 12.39 15.02 8.80
N LYS A 199 13.70 15.16 8.63
CA LYS A 199 14.30 16.09 7.67
C LYS A 199 15.08 15.32 6.62
N LEU A 200 14.82 15.63 5.35
CA LEU A 200 15.65 15.17 4.25
C LEU A 200 17.04 15.81 4.37
N SER A 201 18.08 15.00 4.16
CA SER A 201 19.44 15.53 4.04
C SER A 201 19.57 16.42 2.81
N ASP A 202 20.49 17.37 2.86
CA ASP A 202 20.84 18.30 1.77
C ASP A 202 21.00 17.57 0.44
N ARG A 203 21.78 16.49 0.43
CA ARG A 203 21.98 15.65 -0.76
C ARG A 203 20.66 15.13 -1.37
N ARG A 204 19.64 14.82 -0.56
CA ARG A 204 18.33 14.35 -1.04
C ARG A 204 17.48 15.50 -1.57
N VAL A 205 17.53 16.66 -0.91
CA VAL A 205 16.89 17.89 -1.39
C VAL A 205 17.47 18.30 -2.75
N GLU A 206 18.78 18.36 -2.86
CA GLU A 206 19.50 18.69 -4.09
C GLU A 206 19.22 17.69 -5.22
N ARG A 207 19.18 16.39 -4.91
CA ARG A 207 18.83 15.36 -5.90
C ARG A 207 17.42 15.55 -6.44
N TYR A 208 16.46 15.93 -5.59
CA TYR A 208 15.10 16.22 -6.02
C TYR A 208 15.06 17.44 -6.95
N ILE A 209 15.74 18.53 -6.58
CA ILE A 209 15.81 19.74 -7.41
C ILE A 209 16.49 19.45 -8.76
N GLN A 210 17.56 18.66 -8.77
CA GLN A 210 18.21 18.22 -10.01
C GLN A 210 17.27 17.39 -10.89
N MET A 211 16.42 16.56 -10.29
CA MET A 211 15.38 15.83 -11.02
C MET A 211 14.38 16.79 -11.67
N CYS A 212 13.90 17.81 -10.96
CA CYS A 212 13.01 18.83 -11.51
C CYS A 212 13.66 19.55 -12.71
N ARG A 213 14.94 19.96 -12.59
CA ARG A 213 15.69 20.61 -13.70
C ARG A 213 15.78 19.75 -14.95
N ARG A 214 15.89 18.43 -14.79
CA ARG A 214 16.00 17.48 -15.91
C ARG A 214 14.68 17.23 -16.63
N GLN A 215 13.54 17.56 -16.03
CA GLN A 215 12.24 17.39 -16.69
C GLN A 215 12.03 18.38 -17.85
N ASN A 216 12.89 19.40 -17.99
CA ASN A 216 12.82 20.44 -19.03
C ASN A 216 11.42 21.08 -19.15
N ASN A 217 10.70 21.16 -18.04
CA ASN A 217 9.39 21.80 -17.98
C ASN A 217 9.58 23.25 -17.47
N VAL A 218 9.29 24.22 -18.32
CA VAL A 218 9.39 25.66 -17.99
C VAL A 218 8.40 26.05 -16.88
N HIS A 219 7.31 25.31 -16.73
CA HIS A 219 6.30 25.50 -15.70
C HIS A 219 6.47 24.57 -14.50
N GLU A 220 7.68 24.01 -14.26
CA GLU A 220 7.90 23.18 -13.08
C GLU A 220 7.75 24.04 -11.80
N PRO A 221 6.75 23.75 -10.94
CA PRO A 221 6.41 24.63 -9.84
C PRO A 221 7.54 24.80 -8.83
N THR A 222 8.27 23.74 -8.51
CA THR A 222 9.36 23.80 -7.53
C THR A 222 10.44 24.82 -7.94
N LEU A 223 10.88 24.77 -9.20
CA LEU A 223 11.89 25.67 -9.74
C LEU A 223 11.37 27.10 -9.86
N ASN A 224 10.10 27.28 -10.22
CA ASN A 224 9.46 28.60 -10.26
C ASN A 224 9.45 29.24 -8.86
N ALA A 225 9.00 28.51 -7.83
CA ALA A 225 9.04 29.00 -6.45
C ALA A 225 10.46 29.34 -5.99
N MET A 226 11.44 28.48 -6.27
CA MET A 226 12.84 28.76 -5.94
C MET A 226 13.36 30.05 -6.60
N TYR A 227 13.04 30.26 -7.87
CA TYR A 227 13.44 31.45 -8.62
C TYR A 227 12.87 32.72 -8.00
N HIS A 228 11.57 32.75 -7.69
CA HIS A 228 10.92 33.93 -7.11
C HIS A 228 11.29 34.17 -5.65
N LEU A 229 11.59 33.11 -4.89
CA LEU A 229 12.07 33.22 -3.51
C LEU A 229 13.44 33.92 -3.44
N GLN A 230 14.28 33.74 -4.46
CA GLN A 230 15.67 34.26 -4.50
C GLN A 230 16.52 33.77 -3.31
N TRP A 231 16.25 32.55 -2.85
CA TRP A 231 16.97 31.96 -1.72
C TRP A 231 18.38 31.50 -2.09
N SER A 232 19.29 31.60 -1.12
CA SER A 232 20.61 30.98 -1.19
C SER A 232 20.52 29.45 -1.19
N GLN A 233 21.58 28.77 -1.65
CA GLN A 233 21.63 27.31 -1.60
C GLN A 233 21.48 26.76 -0.17
N ARG A 234 21.99 27.48 0.83
CA ARG A 234 21.82 27.12 2.26
C ARG A 234 20.33 27.14 2.65
N GLN A 235 19.60 28.21 2.33
CA GLN A 235 18.16 28.32 2.62
C GLN A 235 17.34 27.25 1.90
N VAL A 236 17.67 26.96 0.63
CA VAL A 236 17.01 25.90 -0.15
C VAL A 236 17.23 24.51 0.47
N ASN A 237 18.35 24.29 1.15
CA ASN A 237 18.62 23.02 1.83
C ASN A 237 18.03 22.97 3.25
N SER A 238 18.00 24.08 3.98
CA SER A 238 17.54 24.11 5.38
C SER A 238 16.03 24.23 5.51
N MET A 239 15.38 25.08 4.71
CA MET A 239 13.97 25.44 4.90
C MET A 239 12.97 24.36 4.46
N PRO A 240 13.12 23.69 3.29
CA PRO A 240 12.19 22.66 2.83
C PRO A 240 12.73 21.24 3.06
N GLY A 241 11.91 20.22 2.79
CA GLY A 241 12.29 18.80 2.93
C GLY A 241 11.97 18.21 4.30
N PHE A 242 11.12 18.85 5.10
CA PHE A 242 10.54 18.25 6.29
C PHE A 242 9.46 17.25 5.91
N ILE A 243 9.41 16.11 6.57
CA ILE A 243 8.43 15.06 6.35
C ILE A 243 7.59 14.95 7.62
N LEU A 244 6.40 15.52 7.54
CA LEU A 244 5.40 15.50 8.60
C LEU A 244 4.68 14.15 8.66
N PRO A 245 4.02 13.80 9.78
CA PRO A 245 3.21 12.60 9.87
C PRO A 245 2.17 12.49 8.75
N HIS A 246 1.47 13.59 8.45
CA HIS A 246 0.43 13.68 7.41
C HIS A 246 0.98 13.61 5.98
N GLN A 247 2.30 13.71 5.78
CA GLN A 247 2.93 13.50 4.47
C GLN A 247 2.64 12.09 3.92
N LEU A 248 2.26 11.14 4.78
CA LEU A 248 1.78 9.82 4.40
C LEU A 248 0.66 9.86 3.35
N TYR A 249 -0.28 10.80 3.50
CA TYR A 249 -1.49 10.92 2.68
C TYR A 249 -1.24 11.46 1.28
N ILE A 250 -0.06 12.04 1.01
CA ILE A 250 0.22 12.73 -0.25
C ILE A 250 1.42 12.12 -0.98
N ARG A 251 1.41 12.31 -2.30
CA ARG A 251 2.49 11.97 -3.23
C ARG A 251 3.33 13.19 -3.58
N THR A 252 2.79 14.42 -3.43
CA THR A 252 3.56 15.64 -3.64
C THR A 252 4.82 15.60 -2.79
N HIS A 253 5.97 15.83 -3.41
CA HIS A 253 7.25 15.75 -2.72
C HIS A 253 7.35 16.83 -1.63
N PRO A 254 7.88 16.53 -0.43
CA PRO A 254 7.94 17.50 0.68
C PRO A 254 8.64 18.81 0.31
N VAL A 255 9.73 18.73 -0.47
CA VAL A 255 10.43 19.94 -0.95
C VAL A 255 9.54 20.81 -1.84
N ALA A 256 8.70 20.20 -2.68
CA ALA A 256 7.90 20.93 -3.66
C ALA A 256 6.84 21.79 -2.99
N TRP A 257 5.98 21.17 -2.17
CA TRP A 257 4.87 21.90 -1.57
C TRP A 257 5.35 22.88 -0.49
N GLN A 258 6.46 22.59 0.19
CA GLN A 258 7.04 23.49 1.19
C GLN A 258 7.66 24.75 0.55
N LEU A 259 8.35 24.59 -0.58
CA LEU A 259 8.84 25.75 -1.33
C LEU A 259 7.69 26.59 -1.88
N GLN A 260 6.64 25.96 -2.40
CA GLN A 260 5.43 26.64 -2.83
C GLN A 260 4.79 27.42 -1.67
N TYR A 261 4.61 26.78 -0.51
CA TYR A 261 4.10 27.44 0.68
C TYR A 261 4.94 28.68 1.06
N CYS A 262 6.27 28.55 1.10
CA CYS A 262 7.15 29.69 1.41
C CYS A 262 7.06 30.80 0.36
N TYR A 263 6.90 30.45 -0.92
CA TYR A 263 6.69 31.44 -1.97
C TYR A 263 5.38 32.19 -1.78
N MET A 264 4.30 31.50 -1.41
CA MET A 264 3.01 32.12 -1.11
C MET A 264 3.08 33.06 0.09
N GLN A 265 3.84 32.69 1.13
CA GLN A 265 4.10 33.57 2.27
C GLN A 265 4.81 34.87 1.84
N LYS A 266 5.77 34.78 0.91
CA LYS A 266 6.45 35.97 0.34
C LYS A 266 5.49 36.88 -0.44
N LEU A 267 4.45 36.32 -1.05
CA LEU A 267 3.42 37.07 -1.77
C LEU A 267 2.29 37.58 -0.86
N GLU A 268 2.32 37.27 0.44
CA GLU A 268 1.24 37.57 1.40
C GLU A 268 -0.12 36.97 0.98
N VAL A 269 -0.08 35.84 0.29
CA VAL A 269 -1.28 35.13 -0.19
C VAL A 269 -1.64 33.99 0.75
N ALA A 270 -2.92 33.92 1.13
CA ALA A 270 -3.43 32.86 1.97
C ALA A 270 -3.35 31.48 1.26
N PRO A 271 -2.97 30.40 1.98
CA PRO A 271 -2.94 29.05 1.41
C PRO A 271 -4.22 28.62 0.70
N SER A 272 -5.38 28.99 1.25
CA SER A 272 -6.70 28.65 0.72
C SER A 272 -6.98 29.15 -0.70
N GLN A 273 -6.23 30.14 -1.20
CA GLN A 273 -6.38 30.65 -2.57
C GLN A 273 -5.65 29.79 -3.63
N TYR A 274 -4.79 28.86 -3.19
CA TYR A 274 -3.96 28.00 -4.06
C TYR A 274 -4.00 26.51 -3.67
N THR A 275 -4.78 26.12 -2.67
CA THR A 275 -4.85 24.72 -2.18
C THR A 275 -5.31 23.75 -3.25
N HIS A 276 -6.17 24.19 -4.18
CA HIS A 276 -6.63 23.39 -5.31
C HIS A 276 -5.49 23.09 -6.29
N GLY A 277 -4.67 22.08 -5.98
CA GLY A 277 -3.59 21.57 -6.83
C GLY A 277 -2.23 21.44 -6.15
N LEU A 278 -2.04 21.94 -4.92
CA LEU A 278 -0.76 21.82 -4.20
C LEU A 278 -0.46 20.36 -3.80
N PHE A 279 -1.49 19.64 -3.38
CA PHE A 279 -1.37 18.29 -2.85
C PHE A 279 -1.99 17.26 -3.80
N GLN A 280 -1.14 16.37 -4.31
CA GLN A 280 -1.58 15.16 -5.00
C GLN A 280 -1.73 14.06 -3.96
N PHE A 281 -2.96 13.65 -3.69
CA PHE A 281 -3.22 12.61 -2.70
C PHE A 281 -2.78 11.23 -3.18
N ARG A 282 -2.29 10.46 -2.21
CA ARG A 282 -2.02 9.03 -2.36
C ARG A 282 -3.36 8.30 -2.35
N HIS A 283 -3.45 7.26 -3.17
CA HIS A 283 -4.64 6.45 -3.25
C HIS A 283 -4.55 5.34 -2.20
N PHE A 284 -5.63 5.15 -1.46
CA PHE A 284 -5.81 4.07 -0.51
C PHE A 284 -7.14 3.37 -0.79
N ILE A 285 -7.23 2.08 -0.49
CA ILE A 285 -8.50 1.35 -0.52
C ILE A 285 -9.39 1.71 0.67
N HIS A 286 -8.75 2.08 1.78
CA HIS A 286 -9.44 2.47 3.00
C HIS A 286 -9.88 3.92 2.90
N ALA A 287 -11.03 4.22 3.50
CA ALA A 287 -11.50 5.59 3.64
C ALA A 287 -10.39 6.46 4.26
N ILE A 288 -10.14 7.61 3.63
CA ILE A 288 -9.24 8.63 4.15
C ILE A 288 -10.04 9.69 4.92
N PRO A 289 -9.44 10.33 5.94
CA PRO A 289 -9.99 11.54 6.54
C PRO A 289 -10.22 12.64 5.49
N ASN A 290 -10.95 13.69 5.90
CA ASN A 290 -11.24 14.82 5.03
C ASN A 290 -9.94 15.38 4.43
N CYS A 291 -9.83 15.41 3.09
CA CYS A 291 -8.65 15.92 2.39
C CYS A 291 -8.30 17.34 2.85
N GLN A 292 -9.29 18.22 3.04
CA GLN A 292 -9.07 19.59 3.49
C GLN A 292 -8.41 19.63 4.87
N GLU A 293 -8.85 18.79 5.80
CA GLU A 293 -8.27 18.70 7.14
C GLU A 293 -6.81 18.23 7.09
N ILE A 294 -6.50 17.28 6.21
CA ILE A 294 -5.12 16.81 5.99
C ILE A 294 -4.24 17.94 5.43
N GLU A 295 -4.76 18.74 4.50
CA GLU A 295 -4.04 19.90 3.95
C GLU A 295 -3.74 20.95 5.03
N GLU A 296 -4.73 21.28 5.85
CA GLU A 296 -4.59 22.21 6.98
C GLU A 296 -3.54 21.70 7.98
N GLN A 297 -3.60 20.43 8.38
CA GLN A 297 -2.63 19.80 9.27
C GLN A 297 -1.20 19.78 8.69
N LEU A 298 -1.05 19.59 7.38
CA LEU A 298 0.25 19.68 6.70
C LEU A 298 0.79 21.11 6.75
N ILE A 299 -0.03 22.09 6.40
CA ILE A 299 0.36 23.50 6.35
C ILE A 299 0.71 24.01 7.74
N ASP A 300 -0.14 23.80 8.73
CA ASP A 300 0.06 24.29 10.10
C ASP A 300 1.22 23.56 10.78
N GLY A 301 1.36 22.25 10.53
CA GLY A 301 2.51 21.47 10.97
C GLY A 301 3.83 22.03 10.42
N TYR A 302 3.88 22.37 9.13
CA TYR A 302 5.09 22.97 8.55
C TYR A 302 5.33 24.40 9.02
N ARG A 303 4.28 25.22 9.15
CA ARG A 303 4.37 26.58 9.70
C ARG A 303 5.03 26.56 11.08
N SER A 304 4.61 25.64 11.95
CA SER A 304 5.17 25.48 13.29
C SER A 304 6.65 25.10 13.25
N VAL A 305 7.04 24.21 12.33
CA VAL A 305 8.43 23.79 12.15
C VAL A 305 9.33 24.95 11.69
N ILE A 306 8.91 25.71 10.68
CA ILE A 306 9.75 26.81 10.16
C ILE A 306 9.86 27.98 11.15
N GLN A 307 8.83 28.24 11.95
CA GLN A 307 8.91 29.26 13.01
C GLN A 307 10.01 28.91 14.02
N ASN A 308 10.11 27.64 14.42
CA ASN A 308 11.17 27.17 15.31
C ASN A 308 12.56 27.28 14.66
N VAL A 309 12.69 26.92 13.38
CA VAL A 309 13.97 27.02 12.65
C VAL A 309 14.44 28.48 12.55
N ILE A 310 13.52 29.42 12.27
CA ILE A 310 13.84 30.85 12.16
C ILE A 310 14.22 31.45 13.53
N MET A 311 13.64 30.97 14.63
CA MET A 311 14.01 31.42 15.97
C MET A 311 15.39 30.91 16.45
N GLU A 312 15.92 29.85 15.83
CA GLU A 312 17.22 29.25 16.18
C GLU A 312 18.41 29.80 15.35
N GLU A 313 18.17 30.53 14.25
CA GLU A 313 19.20 31.21 13.41
C GLU A 313 19.43 32.66 13.82
#